data_AF-A0A8E2DJN9-F1
#
_entry.id   AF-A0A8E2DJN9-F1
#
_cell.length_a   1.000
_cell.length_b   1.000
_cell.length_c   1.000
_cell.angle_alpha   90.00
_cell.angle_beta   90.00
_cell.angle_gamma   90.00
#
_symmetry.space_group_name_H-M   'P 1'
#
loop_
_entity.id
_entity.type
_entity.pdbx_description
1 polymer ?
#
loop_
_entity_poly.entity_id
_entity_poly.type
_entity_poly.pdbx_seq_one_letter_code
_entity_poly.pdbx_strand_id
1 'polypeptide(L)'
;MPSDLPSNPNIDPARKWTQQDQDKTDEEARRRIMKELERSWMDRLQLISVITTFFAAIEAQLLGITTPDPGTAAAESRIEQTANATLAGALVVHVFAAILSFLAAFFLIRYRLREVTREEVKIESGITPISSHSQLADGAKTSGAIWSSRPQLEAVGPFRRGTPPTHLLDHCHTLCMWLAAVGFVLAMAGVLCFAWARLPRSGSIFASVCMGICCVAGVTGVLFVKH
;
A
#
# COMPACT_ATOMS: atom_id res chain seq x y z
N MET A 1 3.39 75.57 -12.11
CA MET A 1 2.48 74.41 -12.21
C MET A 1 3.21 73.28 -12.89
N PRO A 2 2.98 72.02 -12.47
CA PRO A 2 4.04 71.06 -12.16
C PRO A 2 4.07 69.85 -13.11
N SER A 3 5.12 69.05 -13.05
CA SER A 3 5.01 67.58 -13.15
C SER A 3 6.30 66.91 -12.68
N ASP A 4 6.47 66.88 -11.36
CA ASP A 4 7.28 65.86 -10.70
C ASP A 4 6.62 64.50 -10.95
N LEU A 5 7.26 63.66 -11.77
CA LEU A 5 6.91 62.25 -11.88
C LEU A 5 7.67 61.48 -10.79
N PRO A 6 6.99 60.80 -9.85
CA PRO A 6 7.67 59.94 -8.91
C PRO A 6 8.22 58.73 -9.66
N SER A 7 9.54 58.63 -9.75
CA SER A 7 10.24 57.41 -10.16
C SER A 7 9.91 56.33 -9.14
N ASN A 8 8.96 55.46 -9.46
CA ASN A 8 8.55 54.32 -8.65
C ASN A 8 9.71 53.31 -8.54
N PRO A 9 10.37 53.18 -7.38
CA PRO A 9 11.51 52.30 -7.21
C PRO A 9 11.06 51.05 -6.46
N ASN A 10 10.22 50.23 -7.07
CA ASN A 10 10.07 48.82 -6.71
C ASN A 10 9.23 48.08 -7.75
N ILE A 11 9.84 47.90 -8.92
CA ILE A 11 9.55 46.71 -9.72
C ILE A 11 10.36 45.62 -9.03
N ASP A 12 9.72 44.84 -8.16
CA ASP A 12 10.32 43.65 -7.58
C ASP A 12 10.97 42.83 -8.71
N PRO A 13 12.29 42.59 -8.68
CA PRO A 13 12.91 41.81 -9.72
C PRO A 13 12.31 40.41 -9.66
N ALA A 14 11.60 40.04 -10.72
CA ALA A 14 11.02 38.72 -10.91
C ALA A 14 12.05 37.66 -10.49
N ARG A 15 11.81 37.02 -9.35
CA ARG A 15 12.73 36.07 -8.72
C ARG A 15 13.02 34.95 -9.72
N LYS A 16 14.21 34.97 -10.32
CA LYS A 16 14.65 33.96 -11.30
C LYS A 16 14.79 32.64 -10.57
N TRP A 17 13.86 31.73 -10.82
CA TRP A 17 13.89 30.37 -10.32
C TRP A 17 15.19 29.68 -10.75
N THR A 18 16.01 29.22 -9.81
CA THR A 18 17.29 28.57 -10.10
C THR A 18 17.14 27.05 -10.17
N GLN A 19 18.11 26.36 -10.80
CA GLN A 19 18.20 24.89 -10.80
C GLN A 19 18.18 24.33 -9.36
N GLN A 20 18.82 25.04 -8.44
CA GLN A 20 18.87 24.68 -7.02
C GLN A 20 17.50 24.83 -6.32
N ASP A 21 16.68 25.79 -6.74
CA ASP A 21 15.30 25.91 -6.27
C ASP A 21 14.43 24.78 -6.82
N GLN A 22 14.67 24.37 -8.07
CA GLN A 22 14.04 23.20 -8.72
C GLN A 22 14.37 21.89 -7.99
N ASP A 23 15.66 21.62 -7.73
CA ASP A 23 16.12 20.43 -7.03
C ASP A 23 15.51 20.35 -5.62
N LYS A 24 15.42 21.50 -4.91
CA LYS A 24 14.75 21.59 -3.61
C LYS A 24 13.26 21.28 -3.70
N THR A 25 12.55 21.84 -4.68
CA THR A 25 11.13 21.56 -4.85
C THR A 25 10.85 20.10 -5.24
N ASP A 26 11.70 19.48 -6.04
CA ASP A 26 11.58 18.08 -6.43
C ASP A 26 11.86 17.14 -5.25
N GLU A 27 12.86 17.48 -4.41
CA GLU A 27 13.15 16.73 -3.18
C GLU A 27 12.00 16.84 -2.17
N GLU A 28 11.41 18.03 -2.02
CA GLU A 28 10.21 18.22 -1.19
C GLU A 28 9.00 17.46 -1.71
N ALA A 29 8.74 17.51 -3.02
CA ALA A 29 7.64 16.77 -3.65
C ALA A 29 7.81 15.26 -3.44
N ARG A 30 9.03 14.75 -3.61
CA ARG A 30 9.36 13.34 -3.36
C ARG A 30 9.16 12.95 -1.90
N ARG A 31 9.58 13.78 -0.94
CA ARG A 31 9.35 13.53 0.50
C ARG A 31 7.86 13.55 0.85
N ARG A 32 7.06 14.42 0.22
CA ARG A 32 5.60 14.47 0.43
C ARG A 32 4.92 13.21 -0.09
N ILE A 33 5.21 12.80 -1.34
CA ILE A 33 4.68 11.56 -1.93
C ILE A 33 5.07 10.35 -1.08
N MET A 34 6.31 10.28 -0.59
CA MET A 34 6.74 9.18 0.26
C MET A 34 6.01 9.17 1.62
N LYS A 35 5.72 10.32 2.23
CA LYS A 35 4.95 10.44 3.49
C LYS A 35 3.48 10.07 3.31
N GLU A 36 2.88 10.50 2.21
CA GLU A 36 1.50 10.18 1.88
C GLU A 36 1.32 8.69 1.58
N LEU A 37 2.24 8.09 0.83
CA LEU A 37 2.27 6.66 0.59
C LEU A 37 2.36 5.89 1.91
N GLU A 38 3.35 6.20 2.77
CA GLU A 38 3.47 5.51 4.07
C GLU A 38 2.19 5.60 4.90
N ARG A 39 1.60 6.80 5.04
CA ARG A 39 0.36 6.95 5.82
C ARG A 39 -0.77 6.11 5.24
N SER A 40 -0.96 6.16 3.93
CA SER A 40 -2.00 5.36 3.26
C SER A 40 -1.75 3.87 3.43
N TRP A 41 -0.50 3.44 3.38
CA TRP A 41 -0.12 2.04 3.53
C TRP A 41 -0.26 1.54 4.96
N MET A 42 0.12 2.33 5.95
CA MET A 42 -0.05 1.99 7.37
C MET A 42 -1.53 1.85 7.73
N ASP A 43 -2.36 2.78 7.26
CA ASP A 43 -3.82 2.74 7.46
C ASP A 43 -4.45 1.51 6.80
N ARG A 44 -4.07 1.20 5.54
CA ARG A 44 -4.55 0.02 4.81
C ARG A 44 -4.09 -1.29 5.44
N LEU A 45 -2.83 -1.41 5.85
CA LEU A 45 -2.29 -2.64 6.44
C LEU A 45 -2.89 -2.90 7.82
N GLN A 46 -3.07 -1.86 8.63
CA GLN A 46 -3.74 -1.95 9.92
C GLN A 46 -5.21 -2.37 9.75
N LEU A 47 -5.92 -1.76 8.79
CA LEU A 47 -7.31 -2.09 8.48
C LEU A 47 -7.45 -3.55 8.01
N ILE A 48 -6.61 -3.99 7.06
CA ILE A 48 -6.63 -5.38 6.57
C ILE A 48 -6.34 -6.36 7.70
N SER A 49 -5.31 -6.11 8.52
CA SER A 49 -4.94 -7.00 9.63
C SER A 49 -6.05 -7.13 10.68
N VAL A 50 -6.72 -6.03 11.02
CA VAL A 50 -7.84 -6.05 11.99
C VAL A 50 -9.03 -6.83 11.42
N ILE A 51 -9.39 -6.58 10.16
CA ILE A 51 -10.50 -7.27 9.48
C ILE A 51 -10.23 -8.78 9.41
N THR A 52 -9.06 -9.19 8.90
CA THR A 52 -8.74 -10.61 8.74
C THR A 52 -8.66 -11.33 10.07
N THR A 53 -8.19 -10.67 11.13
CA THR A 53 -8.15 -11.26 12.49
C THR A 53 -9.55 -11.39 13.09
N PHE A 54 -10.41 -10.41 12.87
CA PHE A 54 -11.81 -10.48 13.30
C PHE A 54 -12.54 -11.65 12.62
N PHE A 55 -12.36 -11.82 11.31
CA PHE A 55 -12.93 -12.96 10.60
C PHE A 55 -12.33 -14.29 11.04
N ALA A 56 -11.01 -14.37 11.25
CA ALA A 56 -10.37 -15.55 11.83
C ALA A 56 -10.96 -15.91 13.20
N ALA A 57 -11.26 -14.92 14.05
CA ALA A 57 -11.88 -15.18 15.35
C ALA A 57 -13.31 -15.74 15.22
N ILE A 58 -14.11 -15.22 14.29
CA ILE A 58 -15.45 -15.74 13.98
C ILE A 58 -15.34 -17.16 13.41
N GLU A 59 -14.43 -17.39 12.48
CA GLU A 59 -14.20 -18.69 11.85
C GLU A 59 -13.74 -19.75 12.86
N ALA A 60 -12.89 -19.38 13.82
CA ALA A 60 -12.48 -20.26 14.90
C ALA A 60 -13.65 -20.63 15.84
N GLN A 61 -14.52 -19.68 16.17
CA GLN A 61 -15.74 -19.96 16.93
C GLN A 61 -16.69 -20.87 16.16
N LEU A 62 -16.83 -20.63 14.85
CA LEU A 62 -17.66 -21.45 13.98
C LEU A 62 -17.11 -22.88 13.89
N LEU A 63 -15.80 -23.06 13.70
CA LEU A 63 -15.17 -24.38 13.72
C LEU A 63 -15.37 -25.12 15.06
N GLY A 64 -15.32 -24.38 16.17
CA GLY A 64 -15.60 -24.95 17.49
C GLY A 64 -17.00 -25.56 17.61
N ILE A 65 -17.99 -25.07 16.85
CA ILE A 65 -19.35 -25.63 16.84
C ILE A 65 -19.58 -26.67 15.72
N THR A 66 -18.77 -26.64 14.66
CA THR A 66 -18.96 -27.52 13.50
C THR A 66 -18.10 -28.79 13.55
N THR A 67 -17.04 -28.81 14.36
CA THR A 67 -16.16 -29.97 14.49
C THR A 67 -16.92 -31.15 15.14
N PRO A 68 -16.95 -32.33 14.52
CA PRO A 68 -17.65 -33.49 15.04
C PRO A 68 -16.98 -34.04 16.31
N ASP A 69 -17.77 -34.60 17.21
CA ASP A 69 -17.27 -35.32 18.39
C ASP A 69 -16.56 -36.62 17.92
N PRO A 70 -15.38 -36.98 18.45
CA PRO A 70 -14.61 -38.16 18.02
C PRO A 70 -15.39 -39.48 18.01
N GLY A 71 -16.50 -39.60 18.74
CA GLY A 71 -17.38 -40.78 18.73
C GLY A 71 -18.29 -40.91 17.50
N THR A 72 -18.51 -39.84 16.72
CA THR A 72 -19.47 -39.81 15.60
C THR A 72 -18.83 -39.61 14.22
N ALA A 73 -17.50 -39.50 14.15
CA ALA A 73 -16.75 -39.21 12.93
C ALA A 73 -16.97 -40.21 11.77
N ALA A 74 -17.38 -41.45 12.05
CA ALA A 74 -17.65 -42.46 11.02
C ALA A 74 -18.99 -42.27 10.27
N ALA A 75 -19.89 -41.42 10.77
CA ALA A 75 -21.22 -41.18 10.21
C ALA A 75 -21.36 -39.78 9.57
N GLU A 76 -20.26 -39.03 9.44
CA GLU A 76 -20.29 -37.65 8.98
C GLU A 76 -20.71 -37.53 7.51
N SER A 77 -21.68 -36.66 7.24
CA SER A 77 -22.10 -36.35 5.87
C SER A 77 -20.96 -35.67 5.13
N ARG A 78 -20.73 -36.02 3.85
CA ARG A 78 -19.71 -35.37 2.99
C ARG A 78 -19.84 -33.84 2.97
N ILE A 79 -21.04 -33.31 3.18
CA ILE A 79 -21.32 -31.87 3.22
C ILE A 79 -20.75 -31.24 4.50
N GLU A 80 -20.85 -31.93 5.65
CA GLU A 80 -20.33 -31.45 6.93
C GLU A 80 -18.79 -31.51 6.95
N GLN A 81 -18.22 -32.59 6.42
CA GLN A 81 -16.76 -32.69 6.20
C GLN A 81 -16.23 -31.55 5.31
N THR A 82 -16.97 -31.22 4.25
CA THR A 82 -16.61 -30.11 3.34
C THR A 82 -16.73 -28.76 4.06
N ALA A 83 -17.77 -28.56 4.87
CA ALA A 83 -17.93 -27.35 5.68
C ALA A 83 -16.74 -27.16 6.65
N ASN A 84 -16.36 -28.21 7.36
CA ASN A 84 -15.23 -28.19 8.30
C ASN A 84 -13.91 -27.90 7.58
N ALA A 85 -13.64 -28.56 6.45
CA ALA A 85 -12.42 -28.34 5.68
C ALA A 85 -12.34 -26.92 5.11
N THR A 86 -13.44 -26.38 4.60
CA THR A 86 -13.48 -25.03 4.00
C THR A 86 -13.39 -23.93 5.05
N LEU A 87 -14.05 -24.08 6.20
CA LEU A 87 -13.92 -23.16 7.33
C LEU A 87 -12.50 -23.18 7.93
N ALA A 88 -11.90 -24.36 8.09
CA ALA A 88 -10.51 -24.49 8.54
C ALA A 88 -9.53 -23.87 7.54
N GLY A 89 -9.75 -24.08 6.25
CA GLY A 89 -8.98 -23.45 5.19
C GLY A 89 -9.11 -21.92 5.21
N ALA A 90 -10.32 -21.39 5.36
CA ALA A 90 -10.57 -19.94 5.45
C ALA A 90 -9.81 -19.32 6.63
N LEU A 91 -9.92 -19.93 7.81
CA LEU A 91 -9.19 -19.52 9.01
C LEU A 91 -7.69 -19.43 8.77
N VAL A 92 -7.09 -20.50 8.21
CA VAL A 92 -5.66 -20.54 7.94
C VAL A 92 -5.25 -19.43 6.97
N VAL A 93 -6.01 -19.25 5.88
CA VAL A 93 -5.73 -18.21 4.88
C VAL A 93 -5.85 -16.80 5.47
N HIS A 94 -6.87 -16.51 6.29
CA HIS A 94 -7.02 -15.22 6.97
C HIS A 94 -5.89 -14.94 7.98
N VAL A 95 -5.45 -15.95 8.73
CA VAL A 95 -4.29 -15.81 9.63
C VAL A 95 -3.02 -15.51 8.84
N PHE A 96 -2.78 -16.20 7.72
CA PHE A 96 -1.63 -15.88 6.85
C PHE A 96 -1.72 -14.47 6.26
N ALA A 97 -2.91 -14.02 5.84
CA ALA A 97 -3.11 -12.65 5.36
C ALA A 97 -2.79 -11.61 6.46
N ALA A 98 -3.22 -11.85 7.71
CA ALA A 98 -2.93 -10.99 8.85
C ALA A 98 -1.42 -10.91 9.13
N ILE A 99 -0.74 -12.06 9.16
CA ILE A 99 0.72 -12.14 9.39
C ILE A 99 1.48 -11.40 8.28
N LEU A 100 1.11 -11.60 7.01
CA LEU A 100 1.75 -10.90 5.89
C LEU A 100 1.51 -9.39 5.97
N SER A 101 0.30 -8.94 6.34
CA SER A 101 0.00 -7.53 6.55
C SER A 101 0.86 -6.91 7.66
N PHE A 102 1.02 -7.64 8.77
CA PHE A 102 1.87 -7.21 9.88
C PHE A 102 3.36 -7.14 9.50
N LEU A 103 3.88 -8.14 8.78
CA LEU A 103 5.26 -8.14 8.29
C LEU A 103 5.52 -6.99 7.29
N ALA A 104 4.57 -6.71 6.40
CA ALA A 104 4.65 -5.57 5.48
C ALA A 104 4.77 -4.24 6.24
N ALA A 105 3.97 -4.05 7.30
CA ALA A 105 4.02 -2.87 8.15
C ALA A 105 5.38 -2.74 8.86
N PHE A 106 5.93 -3.85 9.35
CA PHE A 106 7.25 -3.84 10.01
C PHE A 106 8.40 -3.50 9.04
N PHE A 107 8.37 -4.03 7.81
CA PHE A 107 9.37 -3.67 6.79
C PHE A 107 9.28 -2.20 6.37
N LEU A 108 8.07 -1.63 6.28
CA LEU A 108 7.86 -0.20 6.06
C LEU A 108 8.50 0.65 7.16
N ILE A 109 8.23 0.31 8.43
CA ILE A 109 8.76 1.03 9.59
C ILE A 109 10.30 0.96 9.61
N ARG A 110 10.88 -0.22 9.33
CA ARG A 110 12.35 -0.38 9.27
C ARG A 110 12.98 0.34 8.08
N TYR A 111 12.32 0.36 6.94
CA TYR A 111 12.77 1.15 5.80
C TYR A 111 12.81 2.63 6.17
N ARG A 112 11.79 3.12 6.86
CA ARG A 112 11.71 4.50 7.36
C ARG A 112 12.80 4.86 8.35
N LEU A 113 13.01 4.02 9.37
CA LEU A 113 14.11 4.21 10.33
C LEU A 113 15.46 4.32 9.62
N ARG A 114 15.72 3.47 8.61
CA ARG A 114 16.96 3.56 7.82
C ARG A 114 17.03 4.81 6.94
N GLU A 115 15.92 5.27 6.35
CA GLU A 115 15.93 6.50 5.58
C GLU A 115 16.18 7.73 6.45
N VAL A 116 15.50 7.82 7.61
CA VAL A 116 15.68 8.93 8.57
C VAL A 116 17.12 8.99 9.05
N THR A 117 17.69 7.87 9.53
CA THR A 117 19.10 7.83 9.97
C THR A 117 20.06 8.17 8.83
N ARG A 118 19.75 7.79 7.59
CA ARG A 118 20.60 8.12 6.43
C ARG A 118 20.53 9.59 6.05
N GLU A 119 19.37 10.23 6.17
CA GLU A 119 19.22 11.67 5.98
C GLU A 119 19.97 12.44 7.09
N GLU A 120 19.88 12.00 8.34
CA GLU A 120 20.63 12.58 9.47
C GLU A 120 22.15 12.50 9.26
N VAL A 121 22.67 11.34 8.88
CA VAL A 121 24.11 11.16 8.59
C VAL A 121 24.56 12.03 7.41
N LYS A 122 23.72 12.25 6.40
CA LYS A 122 24.05 13.13 5.26
C LYS A 122 24.12 14.60 5.68
N ILE A 123 23.29 15.02 6.64
CA ILE A 123 23.30 16.37 7.22
C ILE A 123 24.52 16.55 8.13
N GLU A 124 24.84 15.54 8.94
CA GLU A 124 25.97 15.56 9.89
C GLU A 124 27.34 15.45 9.19
N SER A 125 27.43 14.70 8.09
CA SER A 125 28.68 14.53 7.32
C SER A 125 29.06 15.75 6.47
N GLY A 126 28.21 16.78 6.38
CA GLY A 126 28.62 18.10 5.87
C GLY A 126 29.24 18.10 4.47
N ILE A 127 28.90 17.15 3.59
CA ILE A 127 29.31 17.18 2.18
C ILE A 127 28.50 18.27 1.47
N THR A 128 28.89 19.51 1.74
CA THR A 128 28.70 20.63 0.84
C THR A 128 29.57 20.36 -0.40
N PRO A 129 29.04 20.48 -1.64
CA PRO A 129 29.92 20.63 -2.77
C PRO A 129 30.55 22.02 -2.66
N ILE A 130 31.64 22.13 -1.90
CA ILE A 130 32.58 23.23 -2.07
C ILE A 130 33.25 22.97 -3.41
N SER A 131 32.62 23.44 -4.49
CA SER A 131 33.35 23.73 -5.71
C SER A 131 34.18 24.97 -5.44
N SER A 132 35.33 24.74 -4.82
CA SER A 132 36.49 25.62 -4.88
C SER A 132 36.93 25.70 -6.34
N HIS A 133 36.50 26.75 -7.04
CA HIS A 133 37.22 27.28 -8.18
C HIS A 133 37.43 28.78 -7.97
N SER A 134 38.49 29.09 -7.23
CA SER A 134 39.22 30.33 -7.41
C SER A 134 40.05 30.15 -8.67
N GLN A 135 39.67 30.77 -9.79
CA GLN A 135 40.61 31.17 -10.83
C GLN A 135 40.13 32.44 -11.54
N LEU A 136 41.14 33.22 -11.92
CA LEU A 136 41.14 34.60 -12.36
C LEU A 136 40.44 34.83 -13.72
N ALA A 137 40.15 36.12 -13.95
CA ALA A 137 39.87 36.83 -15.20
C ALA A 137 40.21 36.11 -16.53
N ASP A 138 39.26 36.09 -17.47
CA ASP A 138 39.35 36.89 -18.71
C ASP A 138 38.02 36.85 -19.50
N GLY A 139 37.71 37.90 -20.25
CA GLY A 139 36.41 38.10 -20.91
C GLY A 139 36.22 37.36 -22.24
N ALA A 140 35.02 36.83 -22.49
CA ALA A 140 34.48 36.63 -23.85
C ALA A 140 32.96 36.33 -23.81
N LYS A 141 32.30 36.62 -24.93
CA LYS A 141 30.88 36.88 -25.16
C LYS A 141 29.98 35.64 -25.34
N THR A 142 28.67 35.88 -25.12
CA THR A 142 27.46 35.34 -25.79
C THR A 142 26.99 33.89 -25.56
N SER A 143 25.86 33.80 -24.83
CA SER A 143 24.56 33.17 -25.17
C SER A 143 24.48 31.83 -25.93
N GLY A 144 23.72 30.90 -25.33
CA GLY A 144 23.18 29.68 -25.95
C GLY A 144 23.43 28.46 -25.07
N ALA A 145 22.75 28.30 -23.94
CA ALA A 145 21.48 27.59 -23.84
C ALA A 145 21.53 26.14 -24.39
N ILE A 146 21.11 25.22 -23.52
CA ILE A 146 20.71 23.83 -23.79
C ILE A 146 21.85 22.81 -23.77
N TRP A 147 22.48 22.64 -22.59
CA TRP A 147 22.98 21.33 -22.16
C TRP A 147 21.80 20.52 -21.60
N SER A 148 20.93 20.06 -22.49
CA SER A 148 19.85 19.13 -22.19
C SER A 148 19.83 18.11 -23.32
N SER A 149 20.62 17.06 -23.17
CA SER A 149 20.52 15.82 -23.94
C SER A 149 21.36 14.73 -23.28
N ARG A 150 20.81 14.13 -22.21
CA ARG A 150 21.02 12.71 -21.89
C ARG A 150 19.73 12.09 -21.32
N PRO A 151 18.72 11.82 -22.15
CA PRO A 151 17.72 10.82 -21.86
C PRO A 151 18.37 9.44 -22.09
N GLN A 152 18.27 8.52 -21.13
CA GLN A 152 18.83 7.16 -21.18
C GLN A 152 20.38 7.04 -21.16
N LEU A 153 20.96 6.90 -19.97
CA LEU A 153 22.19 6.11 -19.77
C LEU A 153 22.24 5.60 -18.31
N GLU A 154 21.99 4.28 -18.20
CA GLU A 154 22.59 3.33 -17.24
C GLU A 154 22.25 3.51 -15.75
N ALA A 155 21.28 2.82 -15.14
CA ALA A 155 20.70 1.49 -15.40
C ALA A 155 21.68 0.30 -15.46
N VAL A 156 22.84 0.35 -14.79
CA VAL A 156 23.59 -0.86 -14.39
C VAL A 156 24.35 -0.64 -13.07
N GLY A 157 23.94 -1.32 -12.00
CA GLY A 157 24.63 -1.34 -10.71
C GLY A 157 23.82 -2.09 -9.65
N PRO A 158 24.42 -3.03 -8.88
CA PRO A 158 23.68 -3.99 -8.05
C PRO A 158 23.00 -3.39 -6.80
N PHE A 159 23.10 -2.07 -6.60
CA PHE A 159 22.54 -1.36 -5.46
C PHE A 159 21.68 -0.19 -5.92
N ARG A 160 20.39 -0.45 -6.16
CA ARG A 160 19.35 0.58 -6.31
C ARG A 160 19.36 1.51 -5.09
N ARG A 161 19.84 2.74 -5.28
CA ARG A 161 19.94 3.76 -4.24
C ARG A 161 18.99 4.91 -4.58
N GLY A 162 17.68 4.72 -4.36
CA GLY A 162 16.74 5.83 -4.41
C GLY A 162 15.26 5.49 -4.55
N THR A 163 14.87 4.41 -5.23
CA THR A 163 13.44 4.05 -5.24
C THR A 163 13.12 3.31 -3.95
N PRO A 164 12.10 3.70 -3.17
CA PRO A 164 11.62 2.86 -2.09
C PRO A 164 11.36 1.45 -2.65
N PRO A 165 11.64 0.37 -1.90
CA PRO A 165 11.34 -1.00 -2.30
C PRO A 165 9.83 -1.24 -2.25
N THR A 166 9.07 -0.38 -2.93
CA THR A 166 7.63 -0.48 -3.14
C THR A 166 7.29 -1.75 -3.88
N HIS A 167 8.21 -2.30 -4.66
CA HIS A 167 7.95 -3.53 -5.41
C HIS A 167 7.73 -4.76 -4.52
N LEU A 168 8.46 -4.90 -3.40
CA LEU A 168 8.22 -6.00 -2.45
C LEU A 168 6.94 -5.77 -1.65
N LEU A 169 6.67 -4.51 -1.34
CA LEU A 169 5.50 -4.09 -0.60
C LEU A 169 4.21 -4.22 -1.41
N ASP A 170 4.27 -3.89 -2.70
CA ASP A 170 3.23 -4.03 -3.71
C ASP A 170 2.89 -5.50 -3.94
N HIS A 171 3.91 -6.36 -4.02
CA HIS A 171 3.71 -7.80 -4.09
C HIS A 171 3.08 -8.35 -2.80
N CYS A 172 3.55 -7.91 -1.62
CA CYS A 172 3.01 -8.37 -0.34
C CYS A 172 1.56 -7.92 -0.14
N HIS A 173 1.22 -6.69 -0.51
CA HIS A 173 -0.15 -6.17 -0.44
C HIS A 173 -1.06 -6.81 -1.48
N THR A 174 -0.56 -7.06 -2.69
CA THR A 174 -1.30 -7.82 -3.71
C THR A 174 -1.56 -9.24 -3.24
N LEU A 175 -0.56 -9.92 -2.67
CA LEU A 175 -0.73 -11.24 -2.07
C LEU A 175 -1.72 -11.19 -0.90
N CYS A 176 -1.62 -10.21 0.00
CA CYS A 176 -2.53 -10.05 1.14
C CYS A 176 -3.98 -9.84 0.67
N MET A 177 -4.20 -8.98 -0.33
CA MET A 177 -5.50 -8.79 -0.98
C MET A 177 -6.03 -10.10 -1.58
N TRP A 178 -5.19 -10.85 -2.28
CA TRP A 178 -5.56 -12.15 -2.85
C TRP A 178 -5.88 -13.19 -1.79
N LEU A 179 -5.06 -13.31 -0.74
CA LEU A 179 -5.31 -14.22 0.37
C LEU A 179 -6.61 -13.84 1.09
N ALA A 180 -6.85 -12.56 1.37
CA ALA A 180 -8.11 -12.12 1.97
C ALA A 180 -9.31 -12.48 1.08
N ALA A 181 -9.24 -12.23 -0.24
CA ALA A 181 -10.30 -12.58 -1.17
C ALA A 181 -10.56 -14.10 -1.21
N VAL A 182 -9.51 -14.91 -1.26
CA VAL A 182 -9.62 -16.38 -1.23
C VAL A 182 -10.21 -16.83 0.11
N GLY A 183 -9.75 -16.28 1.24
CA GLY A 183 -10.28 -16.55 2.57
C GLY A 183 -11.78 -16.29 2.67
N PHE A 184 -12.26 -15.14 2.18
CA PHE A 184 -13.69 -14.84 2.13
C PHE A 184 -14.49 -15.82 1.27
N VAL A 185 -13.97 -16.25 0.13
CA VAL A 185 -14.64 -17.24 -0.73
C VAL A 185 -14.75 -18.59 -0.02
N LEU A 186 -13.66 -19.04 0.63
CA LEU A 186 -13.67 -20.27 1.42
C LEU A 186 -14.62 -20.16 2.62
N ALA A 187 -14.66 -19.01 3.30
CA ALA A 187 -15.55 -18.75 4.42
C ALA A 187 -17.03 -18.83 3.99
N MET A 188 -17.40 -18.15 2.90
CA MET A 188 -18.76 -18.20 2.34
C MET A 188 -19.13 -19.63 1.93
N ALA A 189 -18.22 -20.35 1.29
CA ALA A 189 -18.44 -21.74 0.92
C ALA A 189 -18.65 -22.63 2.16
N GLY A 190 -17.86 -22.45 3.22
CA GLY A 190 -17.98 -23.20 4.46
C GLY A 190 -19.25 -22.91 5.24
N VAL A 191 -19.62 -21.63 5.38
CA VAL A 191 -20.89 -21.23 6.00
C VAL A 191 -22.08 -21.78 5.20
N LEU A 192 -22.01 -21.75 3.87
CA LEU A 192 -23.06 -22.30 3.02
C LEU A 192 -23.17 -23.82 3.19
N CYS A 193 -22.06 -24.55 3.13
CA CYS A 193 -22.05 -26.00 3.34
C CYS A 193 -22.59 -26.36 4.72
N PHE A 194 -22.20 -25.62 5.76
CA PHE A 194 -22.73 -25.78 7.11
C PHE A 194 -24.24 -25.54 7.17
N ALA A 195 -24.73 -24.48 6.50
CA ALA A 195 -26.15 -24.17 6.45
C ALA A 195 -26.96 -25.29 5.76
N TRP A 196 -26.41 -25.90 4.71
CA TRP A 196 -27.02 -27.06 4.05
C TRP A 196 -26.93 -28.36 4.86
N ALA A 197 -25.94 -28.49 5.74
CA ALA A 197 -25.79 -29.66 6.61
C ALA A 197 -26.71 -29.60 7.84
N ARG A 198 -26.92 -28.41 8.44
CA ARG A 198 -27.59 -28.28 9.74
C ARG A 198 -29.00 -27.67 9.70
N LEU A 199 -29.34 -26.85 8.71
CA LEU A 199 -30.67 -26.21 8.65
C LEU A 199 -31.69 -27.04 7.84
N PRO A 200 -33.00 -26.88 8.12
CA PRO A 200 -34.05 -27.38 7.23
C PRO A 200 -33.95 -26.71 5.85
N ARG A 201 -34.35 -27.42 4.79
CA ARG A 201 -34.19 -26.98 3.38
C ARG A 201 -34.63 -25.55 3.10
N SER A 202 -35.72 -25.09 3.73
CA SER A 202 -36.20 -23.72 3.59
C SER A 202 -35.19 -22.68 4.11
N GLY A 203 -34.56 -22.95 5.25
CA GLY A 203 -33.52 -22.10 5.84
C GLY A 203 -32.26 -22.02 4.99
N SER A 204 -31.80 -23.15 4.45
CA SER A 204 -30.59 -23.18 3.59
C SER A 204 -30.81 -22.48 2.24
N ILE A 205 -32.00 -22.60 1.64
CA ILE A 205 -32.37 -21.87 0.42
C ILE A 205 -32.38 -20.36 0.70
N PHE A 206 -33.03 -19.93 1.78
CA PHE A 206 -33.05 -18.51 2.16
C PHE A 206 -31.65 -17.94 2.40
N ALA A 207 -30.80 -18.67 3.12
CA ALA A 207 -29.41 -18.27 3.36
C ALA A 207 -28.61 -18.14 2.05
N SER A 208 -28.80 -19.07 1.11
CA SER A 208 -28.15 -19.03 -0.21
C SER A 208 -28.57 -17.79 -1.02
N VAL A 209 -29.88 -17.46 -1.01
CA VAL A 209 -30.42 -16.28 -1.70
C VAL A 209 -29.89 -14.99 -1.08
N CYS A 210 -29.91 -14.90 0.25
CA CYS A 210 -29.39 -13.73 0.97
C CYS A 210 -27.90 -13.50 0.65
N MET A 211 -27.09 -14.56 0.71
CA MET A 211 -25.68 -14.48 0.36
C MET A 211 -25.45 -14.05 -1.09
N GLY A 212 -26.23 -14.60 -2.04
CA GLY A 212 -26.18 -14.20 -3.44
C GLY A 212 -26.50 -12.72 -3.66
N ILE A 213 -27.56 -12.20 -3.00
CA ILE A 213 -27.93 -10.77 -3.06
C ILE A 213 -26.80 -9.90 -2.53
N CYS A 214 -26.20 -10.25 -1.38
CA CYS A 214 -25.07 -9.50 -0.82
C CYS A 214 -23.85 -9.48 -1.75
N CYS A 215 -23.51 -10.62 -2.38
CA CYS A 215 -22.43 -10.69 -3.36
C CYS A 215 -22.71 -9.81 -4.58
N VAL A 216 -23.92 -9.90 -5.14
CA VAL A 216 -24.32 -9.09 -6.31
C VAL A 216 -24.31 -7.61 -5.95
N ALA A 217 -24.87 -7.21 -4.81
CA ALA A 217 -24.85 -5.83 -4.34
C ALA A 217 -23.41 -5.31 -4.15
N GLY A 218 -22.52 -6.12 -3.58
CA GLY A 218 -21.11 -5.77 -3.41
C GLY A 218 -20.39 -5.56 -4.75
N VAL A 219 -20.51 -6.51 -5.68
CA VAL A 219 -19.90 -6.41 -7.03
C VAL A 219 -20.47 -5.20 -7.78
N THR A 220 -21.79 -5.05 -7.74
CA THR A 220 -22.50 -3.95 -8.40
C THR A 220 -22.05 -2.59 -7.84
N GLY A 221 -21.94 -2.45 -6.52
CA GLY A 221 -21.42 -1.23 -5.88
C GLY A 221 -20.00 -0.88 -6.30
N VAL A 222 -19.11 -1.86 -6.39
CA VAL A 222 -17.72 -1.65 -6.88
C VAL A 222 -17.70 -1.22 -8.34
N LEU A 223 -18.56 -1.81 -9.17
CA LEU A 223 -18.66 -1.45 -10.59
C LEU A 223 -19.26 -0.05 -10.78
N PHE A 224 -20.24 0.35 -9.97
CA PHE A 224 -20.85 1.68 -10.02
C PHE A 224 -19.92 2.80 -9.52
N VAL A 225 -19.07 2.55 -8.53
CA VAL A 225 -18.06 3.54 -8.07
C VAL A 225 -16.97 3.79 -9.10
N LYS A 226 -16.75 2.84 -10.03
CA LYS A 226 -15.76 2.94 -11.09
C LYS A 226 -16.22 3.77 -12.29
N HIS A 227 -17.47 4.21 -12.33
CA HIS A 227 -18.11 4.84 -13.48
C HIS A 227 -18.55 6.27 -13.19
#